data_AF-A0A356AND7-F1
#
_entry.id   AF-A0A356AND7-F1
#
_cell.length_a   1.000
_cell.length_b   1.000
_cell.length_c   1.000
_cell.angle_alpha   90.00
_cell.angle_beta   90.00
_cell.angle_gamma   90.00
#
_symmetry.space_group_name_H-M   'P 1'
#
loop_
_entity.id
_entity.type
_entity.pdbx_description
1 polymer ?
#
loop_
_entity_poly.entity_id
_entity_poly.type
_entity_poly.pdbx_seq_one_letter_code
_entity_poly.pdbx_strand_id
1 'polypeptide(L)'
;MPFFIQIHPEDNVTVALHPVVKGTSFEIGEKAVTAREDIPQGHKMAIDAISKGENIVKYGFPIGHALNEIPAGSWVHIHNMQTNLSGQTSFPYQPAVHPLPPVKPELFQGYRREDGRAAIRNELWIIPTVGCVNDCARLLAEHNRSLVAGTVDGLYCFPHP
;
A
#
# COMPACT_ATOMS: atom_id res chain seq x y z
N MET A 1 3.15 -17.98 -14.56
CA MET A 1 3.11 -16.75 -13.71
C MET A 1 4.24 -15.85 -14.16
N PRO A 2 4.08 -14.51 -14.16
CA PRO A 2 5.16 -13.61 -14.57
C PRO A 2 6.34 -13.66 -13.57
N PHE A 3 7.57 -13.58 -14.09
CA PHE A 3 8.79 -13.49 -13.26
C PHE A 3 9.04 -12.07 -12.75
N PHE A 4 8.49 -11.07 -13.43
CA PHE A 4 8.69 -9.65 -13.14
C PHE A 4 7.36 -8.91 -13.20
N ILE A 5 7.29 -7.78 -12.49
CA ILE A 5 6.20 -6.81 -12.60
C ILE A 5 6.77 -5.42 -12.88
N GLN A 6 6.25 -4.79 -13.94
CA GLN A 6 6.37 -3.35 -14.19
C GLN A 6 5.08 -2.71 -13.66
N ILE A 7 5.18 -1.72 -12.78
CA ILE A 7 4.00 -1.20 -12.07
C ILE A 7 3.36 -0.08 -12.87
N HIS A 8 4.19 0.80 -13.44
CA HIS A 8 3.76 1.89 -14.32
C HIS A 8 4.46 1.77 -15.68
N PRO A 9 3.81 2.13 -16.80
CA PRO A 9 4.42 2.06 -18.14
C PRO A 9 5.72 2.88 -18.30
N GLU A 10 5.87 3.95 -17.51
CA GLU A 10 7.07 4.81 -17.51
C GLU A 10 8.19 4.31 -16.59
N ASP A 11 7.98 3.21 -15.87
CA ASP A 11 9.04 2.63 -15.04
C ASP A 11 10.19 2.14 -15.92
N ASN A 12 11.42 2.47 -15.54
CA ASN A 12 12.63 1.93 -16.19
C ASN A 12 13.25 0.75 -15.42
N VAL A 13 12.57 0.29 -14.37
CA VAL A 13 12.89 -0.90 -13.60
C VAL A 13 11.65 -1.78 -13.39
N THR A 14 11.86 -3.09 -13.28
CA THR A 14 10.83 -4.03 -12.82
C THR A 14 11.19 -4.61 -11.46
N VAL A 15 10.24 -5.27 -10.81
CA VAL A 15 10.46 -6.03 -9.57
C VAL A 15 10.35 -7.52 -9.84
N ALA A 16 11.33 -8.31 -9.40
CA ALA A 16 11.32 -9.76 -9.51
C ALA A 16 10.27 -10.37 -8.56
N LEU A 17 9.35 -11.16 -9.08
CA LEU A 17 8.33 -11.87 -8.30
C LEU A 17 8.82 -13.21 -7.76
N HIS A 18 9.93 -13.72 -8.30
CA HIS A 18 10.63 -14.93 -7.89
C HIS A 18 12.14 -14.71 -8.01
N PRO A 19 13.00 -15.57 -7.43
CA PRO A 19 14.43 -15.55 -7.75
C PRO A 19 14.64 -15.77 -9.25
N VAL A 20 15.48 -14.95 -9.87
CA VAL A 20 15.78 -15.01 -11.30
C VAL A 20 17.23 -15.37 -11.49
N VAL A 21 17.48 -16.37 -12.33
CA VAL A 21 18.83 -16.82 -12.66
C VAL A 21 19.36 -15.99 -13.81
N LYS A 22 20.67 -15.70 -13.78
CA LYS A 22 21.39 -15.09 -14.90
C LYS A 22 21.08 -15.79 -16.23
N GLY A 23 20.87 -15.00 -17.27
CA GLY A 23 20.56 -15.48 -18.62
C GLY A 23 19.06 -15.74 -18.84
N THR A 24 18.21 -15.61 -17.82
CA THR A 24 16.76 -15.66 -18.01
C THR A 24 16.30 -14.45 -18.82
N SER A 25 15.70 -14.70 -19.98
CA SER A 25 15.05 -13.68 -20.81
C SER A 25 13.57 -13.56 -20.47
N PHE A 26 13.04 -12.34 -20.51
CA PHE A 26 11.65 -12.04 -20.21
C PHE A 26 11.19 -10.87 -21.07
N GLU A 27 9.88 -10.86 -21.34
CA GLU A 27 9.23 -9.82 -22.11
C GLU A 27 8.58 -8.79 -21.17
N ILE A 28 8.81 -7.50 -21.45
CA ILE A 28 8.20 -6.36 -20.77
C ILE A 28 7.57 -5.49 -21.85
N GLY A 29 6.25 -5.56 -22.00
CA GLY A 29 5.56 -4.98 -23.14
C GLY A 29 6.09 -5.61 -24.43
N GLU A 30 6.64 -4.78 -25.32
CA GLU A 30 7.23 -5.22 -26.60
C GLU A 30 8.75 -5.48 -26.52
N LYS A 31 9.37 -5.28 -25.35
CA LYS A 31 10.83 -5.42 -25.17
C LYS A 31 11.19 -6.78 -24.58
N ALA A 32 12.21 -7.43 -25.14
CA ALA A 32 12.87 -8.59 -24.52
C ALA A 32 14.13 -8.14 -23.79
N VAL A 33 14.25 -8.47 -22.50
CA VAL A 33 15.41 -8.14 -21.67
C VAL A 33 15.90 -9.42 -21.00
N THR A 34 17.21 -9.53 -20.80
CA THR A 34 17.84 -10.73 -20.23
C THR A 34 18.60 -10.39 -18.96
N ALA A 35 18.36 -11.13 -17.88
CA ALA A 35 19.03 -10.92 -16.62
C ALA A 35 20.55 -11.16 -16.76
N ARG A 36 21.37 -10.20 -16.33
CA ARG A 36 22.83 -10.26 -16.46
C ARG A 36 23.51 -10.98 -15.28
N GLU A 37 22.77 -11.15 -14.20
CA GLU A 37 23.18 -11.76 -12.94
C GLU A 37 21.97 -12.41 -12.26
N ASP A 38 22.20 -13.11 -11.15
CA ASP A 38 21.11 -13.64 -10.35
C ASP A 38 20.44 -12.50 -9.56
N ILE A 39 19.11 -12.43 -9.63
CA ILE A 39 18.33 -11.35 -9.02
C ILE A 39 17.40 -11.96 -7.98
N PRO A 40 17.54 -11.61 -6.68
CA PRO A 40 16.65 -12.16 -5.66
C PRO A 40 15.21 -11.67 -5.80
N GLN A 41 14.26 -12.46 -5.29
CA GLN A 41 12.86 -12.06 -5.23
C GLN A 41 12.68 -10.73 -4.50
N GLY A 42 11.80 -9.86 -5.02
CA GLY A 42 11.50 -8.55 -4.47
C GLY A 42 12.48 -7.45 -4.88
N HIS A 43 13.59 -7.80 -5.53
CA HIS A 43 14.57 -6.83 -5.99
C HIS A 43 14.26 -6.28 -7.38
N LYS A 44 14.92 -5.15 -7.70
CA LYS A 44 14.70 -4.43 -8.95
C LYS A 44 15.68 -4.86 -10.03
N MET A 45 15.25 -4.78 -11.28
CA MET A 45 16.08 -5.02 -12.43
C MET A 45 15.84 -3.94 -13.48
N ALA A 46 16.90 -3.46 -14.11
CA ALA A 46 16.81 -2.45 -15.17
C ALA A 46 16.14 -3.01 -16.43
N ILE A 47 15.18 -2.28 -17.00
CA ILE A 47 14.51 -2.64 -18.26
C ILE A 47 15.38 -2.21 -19.44
N ASP A 48 15.89 -0.99 -19.37
CA ASP A 48 16.79 -0.39 -20.34
C ASP A 48 18.14 -0.08 -19.68
N ALA A 49 19.14 0.33 -20.47
CA ALA A 49 20.37 0.85 -19.90
C ALA A 49 20.08 2.21 -19.22
N ILE A 50 20.58 2.38 -17.98
CA ILE A 50 20.41 3.59 -17.19
C ILE A 50 21.79 4.21 -16.97
N SER A 51 21.96 5.45 -17.41
CA SER A 51 23.22 6.18 -17.33
C SER A 51 23.55 6.58 -15.88
N LYS A 52 24.83 6.79 -15.56
CA LYS A 52 25.22 7.36 -14.26
C LYS A 52 24.51 8.70 -14.03
N GLY A 53 23.90 8.85 -12.85
CA GLY A 53 23.13 10.03 -12.46
C GLY A 53 21.71 10.10 -13.02
N GLU A 54 21.34 9.18 -13.92
CA GLU A 54 19.98 9.09 -14.44
C GLU A 54 19.03 8.55 -13.37
N ASN A 55 17.78 9.01 -13.42
CA ASN A 55 16.76 8.62 -12.45
C ASN A 55 16.38 7.14 -12.60
N ILE A 56 16.29 6.45 -11.48
CA ILE A 56 15.57 5.18 -11.38
C ILE A 56 14.09 5.51 -11.18
N VAL A 57 13.24 5.14 -12.12
CA VAL A 57 11.81 5.44 -12.13
C VAL A 57 11.00 4.19 -11.78
N LYS A 58 10.19 4.30 -10.72
CA LYS A 58 9.29 3.24 -10.26
C LYS A 58 7.97 3.86 -9.81
N TYR A 59 6.84 3.21 -10.08
CA TYR A 59 5.49 3.76 -9.87
C TYR A 59 5.21 5.03 -10.70
N GLY A 60 5.95 5.26 -11.78
CA GLY A 60 5.89 6.48 -12.58
C GLY A 60 6.64 7.69 -11.96
N PHE A 61 7.42 7.48 -10.89
CA PHE A 61 8.14 8.56 -10.22
C PHE A 61 9.62 8.24 -10.01
N PRO A 62 10.51 9.25 -10.01
CA PRO A 62 11.92 9.06 -9.71
C PRO A 62 12.12 8.71 -8.23
N ILE A 63 12.54 7.48 -7.94
CA ILE A 63 12.79 7.00 -6.57
C ILE A 63 14.24 7.19 -6.12
N GLY A 64 15.11 7.59 -7.04
CA GLY A 64 16.55 7.73 -6.84
C GLY A 64 17.26 7.93 -8.17
N HIS A 65 18.59 7.90 -8.13
CA HIS A 65 19.45 7.98 -9.31
C HIS A 65 20.52 6.88 -9.29
N ALA A 66 21.04 6.54 -10.46
CA ALA A 66 22.12 5.55 -10.61
C ALA A 66 23.49 6.12 -10.18
N LEU A 67 24.26 5.38 -9.40
CA LEU A 67 25.61 5.76 -8.95
C LEU A 67 26.69 5.50 -10.01
N ASN A 68 26.40 4.57 -10.91
CA ASN A 68 27.20 4.17 -12.06
C ASN A 68 26.27 3.86 -13.24
N GLU A 69 26.83 3.58 -14.42
CA GLU A 69 26.06 3.03 -15.53
C GLU A 69 25.48 1.66 -15.14
N ILE A 70 24.20 1.42 -15.44
CA ILE A 70 23.49 0.18 -15.16
C ILE A 70 22.96 -0.36 -16.49
N PRO A 71 23.58 -1.41 -17.06
CA PRO A 71 23.08 -2.02 -18.29
C PRO A 71 21.67 -2.62 -18.10
N ALA A 72 20.88 -2.69 -19.18
CA ALA A 72 19.62 -3.42 -19.20
C ALA A 72 19.78 -4.85 -18.66
N GLY A 73 18.85 -5.30 -17.81
CA GLY A 73 18.86 -6.61 -17.17
C GLY A 73 19.77 -6.74 -15.94
N SER A 74 20.40 -5.66 -15.47
CA SER A 74 21.25 -5.69 -14.27
C SER A 74 20.42 -5.52 -12.99
N TRP A 75 20.93 -6.04 -11.87
CA TRP A 75 20.30 -5.89 -10.56
C TRP A 75 20.41 -4.45 -10.07
N VAL A 76 19.29 -3.80 -9.74
CA VAL A 76 19.26 -2.40 -9.25
C VAL A 76 18.99 -2.39 -7.74
N HIS A 77 19.99 -1.97 -6.96
CA HIS A 77 19.91 -1.95 -5.50
C HIS A 77 20.85 -0.89 -4.88
N ILE A 78 20.90 -0.81 -3.55
CA ILE A 78 21.67 0.22 -2.82
C ILE A 78 23.15 0.31 -3.20
N HIS A 79 23.72 -0.71 -3.84
CA HIS A 79 25.11 -0.72 -4.27
C HIS A 79 25.34 0.11 -5.56
N ASN A 80 24.30 0.31 -6.39
CA ASN A 80 24.39 1.03 -7.67
C ASN A 80 23.30 2.10 -7.85
N MET A 81 22.44 2.33 -6.86
CA MET A 81 21.52 3.45 -6.84
C MET A 81 21.47 4.12 -5.47
N GLN A 82 21.14 5.40 -5.46
CA GLN A 82 20.91 6.19 -4.25
C GLN A 82 19.57 6.91 -4.33
N THR A 83 18.86 7.02 -3.20
CA THR A 83 17.61 7.79 -3.14
C THR A 83 17.86 9.28 -3.37
N ASN A 84 16.89 9.95 -3.99
CA ASN A 84 16.90 11.41 -4.15
C ASN A 84 16.37 12.14 -2.89
N LEU A 85 15.95 11.41 -1.85
CA LEU A 85 15.49 11.99 -0.60
C LEU A 85 16.64 12.68 0.14
N SER A 86 16.52 13.99 0.37
CA SER A 86 17.49 14.78 1.12
C SER A 86 16.78 15.81 2.01
N GLY A 87 17.09 15.81 3.32
CA GLY A 87 16.72 16.86 4.26
C GLY A 87 15.22 17.21 4.30
N GLN A 88 14.92 18.48 4.56
CA GLN A 88 13.58 19.05 4.42
C GLN A 88 13.44 19.61 3.00
N THR A 89 12.77 18.86 2.14
CA THR A 89 12.46 19.26 0.77
C THR A 89 11.06 19.88 0.73
N SER A 90 10.92 20.97 -0.04
CA SER A 90 9.59 21.54 -0.32
C SER A 90 8.94 20.71 -1.43
N PHE A 91 7.82 20.08 -1.11
CA PHE A 91 7.00 19.35 -2.07
C PHE A 91 5.72 20.15 -2.33
N PRO A 92 5.62 20.89 -3.46
CA PRO A 92 4.37 21.57 -3.80
C PRO A 92 3.29 20.52 -4.06
N TYR A 93 2.23 20.53 -3.27
CA TYR A 93 1.07 19.67 -3.50
C TYR A 93 0.23 20.25 -4.65
N GLN A 94 0.33 19.63 -5.82
CA GLN A 94 -0.47 19.95 -7.01
C GLN A 94 -1.25 18.70 -7.44
N PRO A 95 -2.41 18.42 -6.81
CA PRO A 95 -3.14 17.21 -7.13
C PRO A 95 -3.72 17.29 -8.56
N ALA A 96 -3.40 16.29 -9.37
CA ALA A 96 -4.10 16.03 -10.62
C ALA A 96 -5.42 15.30 -10.31
N VAL A 97 -6.42 16.07 -9.88
CA VAL A 97 -7.74 15.50 -9.58
C VAL A 97 -8.46 15.19 -10.89
N HIS A 98 -8.68 13.91 -11.14
CA HIS A 98 -9.48 13.43 -12.27
C HIS A 98 -10.81 12.92 -11.74
N PRO A 99 -11.93 13.66 -11.96
CA PRO A 99 -13.24 13.18 -11.56
C PRO A 99 -13.53 11.85 -12.25
N LEU A 100 -13.83 10.83 -11.45
CA LEU A 100 -14.26 9.56 -11.99
C LEU A 100 -15.69 9.70 -12.53
N PRO A 101 -16.03 9.00 -13.63
CA PRO A 101 -17.41 8.90 -14.07
C PRO A 101 -18.31 8.41 -12.92
N PRO A 102 -19.51 8.99 -12.75
CA PRO A 102 -20.43 8.51 -11.73
C PRO A 102 -20.81 7.06 -12.02
N VAL A 103 -20.68 6.21 -11.00
CA VAL A 103 -21.11 4.81 -11.04
C VAL A 103 -22.44 4.66 -10.30
N LYS A 104 -23.24 3.67 -10.70
CA LYS A 104 -24.49 3.35 -10.00
C LYS A 104 -24.17 2.94 -8.56
N PRO A 105 -24.85 3.49 -7.54
CA PRO A 105 -24.64 3.07 -6.16
C PRO A 105 -24.97 1.59 -5.97
N GLU A 106 -24.12 0.89 -5.24
CA GLU A 106 -24.42 -0.43 -4.70
C GLU A 106 -25.11 -0.30 -3.34
N LEU A 107 -25.91 -1.31 -2.97
CA LEU A 107 -26.65 -1.34 -1.73
C LEU A 107 -26.09 -2.45 -0.84
N PHE A 108 -26.13 -2.23 0.48
CA PHE A 108 -25.78 -3.24 1.47
C PHE A 108 -26.87 -3.32 2.54
N GLN A 109 -26.97 -4.49 3.19
CA GLN A 109 -27.83 -4.66 4.35
C GLN A 109 -27.15 -4.03 5.57
N GLY A 110 -27.75 -2.96 6.10
CA GLY A 110 -27.17 -2.19 7.20
C GLY A 110 -28.22 -1.62 8.13
N TYR A 111 -27.76 -1.06 9.24
CA TYR A 111 -28.60 -0.44 10.26
C TYR A 111 -28.80 1.03 9.94
N ARG A 112 -30.00 1.39 9.45
CA ARG A 112 -30.37 2.77 9.14
C ARG A 112 -30.65 3.56 10.42
N ARG A 113 -30.06 4.75 10.54
CA ARG A 113 -30.26 5.70 11.63
C ARG A 113 -31.28 6.78 11.23
N GLU A 114 -31.89 7.42 12.22
CA GLU A 114 -32.89 8.47 11.99
C GLU A 114 -32.33 9.67 11.22
N ASP A 115 -31.04 9.96 11.39
CA ASP A 115 -30.33 11.04 10.68
C ASP A 115 -29.94 10.68 9.24
N GLY A 116 -30.36 9.53 8.72
CA GLY A 116 -30.10 9.06 7.37
C GLY A 116 -28.76 8.34 7.18
N ARG A 117 -27.90 8.28 8.20
CA ARG A 117 -26.68 7.44 8.14
C ARG A 117 -27.04 5.95 8.18
N ALA A 118 -26.14 5.12 7.66
CA ALA A 118 -26.23 3.66 7.75
C ALA A 118 -24.97 3.10 8.41
N ALA A 119 -25.13 2.10 9.27
CA ALA A 119 -24.03 1.40 9.93
C ALA A 119 -23.95 -0.06 9.48
N ILE A 120 -22.72 -0.61 9.47
CA ILE A 120 -22.44 -2.03 9.18
C ILE A 120 -22.50 -2.91 10.43
N ARG A 121 -22.64 -2.29 11.61
CA ARG A 121 -22.76 -2.96 12.91
C ARG A 121 -23.71 -2.19 13.82
N ASN A 122 -24.35 -2.91 14.72
CA ASN A 122 -25.21 -2.40 15.76
C ASN A 122 -24.71 -2.84 17.13
N GLU A 123 -23.71 -2.10 17.62
CA GLU A 123 -23.03 -2.37 18.88
C GLU A 123 -23.45 -1.32 19.93
N LEU A 124 -23.46 -1.71 21.20
CA LEU A 124 -23.60 -0.81 22.34
C LEU A 124 -22.23 -0.56 22.95
N TRP A 125 -21.81 0.71 23.01
CA TRP A 125 -20.51 1.10 23.55
C TRP A 125 -20.68 1.89 24.85
N ILE A 126 -19.96 1.47 25.88
CA ILE A 126 -19.82 2.20 27.15
C ILE A 126 -18.47 2.92 27.10
N ILE A 127 -18.52 4.25 27.09
CA ILE A 127 -17.33 5.11 26.98
C ILE A 127 -17.24 6.02 28.21
N PRO A 128 -16.49 5.63 29.25
CA PRO A 128 -16.16 6.50 30.37
C PRO A 128 -15.48 7.79 29.92
N THR A 129 -15.94 8.94 30.40
CA THR A 129 -15.28 10.23 30.16
C THR A 129 -14.11 10.49 31.12
N VAL A 130 -14.00 9.71 32.21
CA VAL A 130 -12.96 9.82 33.24
C VAL A 130 -12.54 8.43 33.73
N GLY A 131 -11.29 8.32 34.22
CA GLY A 131 -10.74 7.05 34.68
C GLY A 131 -11.43 6.45 35.92
N CYS A 132 -11.98 7.28 36.80
CA CYS A 132 -12.55 6.83 38.09
C CYS A 132 -13.72 5.86 37.97
N VAL A 133 -14.37 5.78 36.80
CA VAL A 133 -15.55 4.90 36.56
C VAL A 133 -15.26 3.75 35.60
N ASN A 134 -13.99 3.54 35.23
CA ASN A 134 -13.58 2.51 34.28
C ASN A 134 -14.00 1.11 34.73
N ASP A 135 -13.78 0.75 35.99
CA ASP A 135 -14.09 -0.60 36.47
C ASP A 135 -15.59 -0.84 36.54
N CYS A 136 -16.37 0.18 36.95
CA CYS A 136 -17.83 0.13 36.86
C CYS A 136 -18.30 -0.12 35.43
N ALA A 137 -17.73 0.60 34.45
CA ALA A 137 -18.10 0.45 33.03
C ALA A 137 -17.71 -0.93 32.47
N ARG A 138 -16.56 -1.48 32.86
CA ARG A 138 -16.15 -2.84 32.47
C ARG A 138 -17.12 -3.88 33.01
N LEU A 139 -17.43 -3.81 34.31
CA LEU A 139 -18.37 -4.73 34.95
C LEU A 139 -19.77 -4.63 34.33
N LEU A 140 -20.23 -3.42 33.98
CA LEU A 140 -21.50 -3.24 33.28
C LEU A 140 -21.52 -3.97 31.92
N ALA A 141 -20.47 -3.84 31.12
CA ALA A 141 -20.38 -4.55 29.85
C ALA A 141 -20.30 -6.08 30.04
N GLU A 142 -19.57 -6.55 31.05
CA GLU A 142 -19.39 -7.97 31.34
C GLU A 142 -20.66 -8.63 31.86
N HIS A 143 -21.32 -8.05 32.86
CA HIS A 143 -22.54 -8.61 33.45
C HIS A 143 -23.73 -8.65 32.48
N ASN A 144 -23.70 -7.83 31.44
CA ASN A 144 -24.81 -7.70 30.48
C ASN A 144 -24.50 -8.34 29.12
N ARG A 145 -23.50 -9.23 29.03
CA ARG A 145 -23.17 -9.95 27.79
C ARG A 145 -24.34 -10.72 27.19
N SER A 146 -25.25 -11.22 28.02
CA SER A 146 -26.46 -11.92 27.58
C SER A 146 -27.44 -11.04 26.80
N LEU A 147 -27.33 -9.71 26.89
CA LEU A 147 -28.15 -8.77 26.11
C LEU A 147 -27.69 -8.65 24.65
N VAL A 148 -26.52 -9.21 24.30
CA VAL A 148 -26.05 -9.30 22.92
C VAL A 148 -26.84 -10.42 22.22
N ALA A 149 -28.00 -10.06 21.68
CA ALA A 149 -28.91 -10.95 20.99
C ALA A 149 -29.72 -10.19 19.94
N GLY A 150 -30.37 -10.94 19.03
CA GLY A 150 -31.21 -10.38 17.99
C GLY A 150 -30.42 -9.46 17.06
N THR A 151 -30.73 -8.17 17.07
CA THR A 151 -30.08 -7.16 16.24
C THR A 151 -28.85 -6.52 16.89
N VAL A 152 -28.46 -6.90 18.11
CA VAL A 152 -27.29 -6.33 18.80
C VAL A 152 -26.07 -7.20 18.51
N ASP A 153 -25.10 -6.64 17.80
CA ASP A 153 -23.89 -7.34 17.39
C ASP A 153 -22.84 -7.42 18.50
N GLY A 154 -22.88 -6.50 19.47
CA GLY A 154 -21.92 -6.50 20.57
C GLY A 154 -22.18 -5.45 21.65
N LEU A 155 -21.57 -5.68 22.80
CA LEU A 155 -21.52 -4.77 23.95
C LEU A 155 -20.06 -4.61 24.38
N TYR A 156 -19.55 -3.38 24.36
CA TYR A 156 -18.13 -3.12 24.60
C TYR A 156 -17.94 -1.97 25.58
N CYS A 157 -16.89 -2.05 26.39
CA CYS A 157 -16.40 -0.94 27.21
C CYS A 157 -15.07 -0.47 26.65
N PHE A 158 -14.97 0.82 26.33
CA PHE A 158 -13.73 1.48 25.92
C PHE A 158 -13.29 2.43 27.04
N PRO A 159 -12.45 1.95 27.98
CA PRO A 159 -12.10 2.71 29.18
C PRO A 159 -11.32 3.98 28.84
N HIS A 160 -11.47 5.01 29.68
CA HIS A 160 -10.61 6.18 29.64
C HIS A 160 -9.15 5.77 29.93
N PRO A 161 -8.14 6.37 29.29
CA PRO A 161 -6.73 6.09 29.55
C PRO A 161 -6.32 6.21 31.02
#